data_AF-A0AAV2AI19-F1
#
_entry.id   AF-A0AAV2AI19-F1
#
_cell.length_a   1.000
_cell.length_b   1.000
_cell.length_c   1.000
_cell.angle_alpha   90.00
_cell.angle_beta   90.00
_cell.angle_gamma   90.00
#
_symmetry.space_group_name_H-M   'P 1'
#
loop_
_entity.id
_entity.type
_entity.pdbx_description
1 polymer ?
#
loop_
_entity_poly.entity_id
_entity_poly.type
_entity_poly.pdbx_seq_one_letter_code
_entity_poly.pdbx_strand_id
1 'polypeptide(L)'
;MYFSPMKSKISSICFNNLIKRKFYSLPKKNYEKLLSFESISKPRYYSEVSLDVFDRNSKRMHRDWSASLHGSHIYDYIKDEIGDRVADRVYDITRKFSTAVELGCGKGHITKHLTPESIEMIYQCDISSKMLEKTKVSEDIPTFKMIVDEEYLPFADSSIDLFISSLNFHWINDLPSVFEQIHRALKPDGVLIASMFGGDSLFELRSSLQLAETEREGGFSPHISPFARIRDIGDLLTRAGYTMLTI
;
A
#
# COMPACT_ATOMS: atom_id res chain seq x y z
N MET A 1 -46.50 25.25 1.49
CA MET A 1 -46.54 23.78 1.38
C MET A 1 -45.09 23.29 1.50
N TYR A 2 -44.55 22.94 2.66
CA TYR A 2 -44.75 21.71 3.48
C TYR A 2 -44.45 20.38 2.73
N PHE A 3 -43.27 19.80 3.08
CA PHE A 3 -42.81 18.38 3.16
C PHE A 3 -42.99 17.44 1.93
N SER A 4 -42.11 16.49 1.58
CA SER A 4 -41.29 15.56 2.39
C SER A 4 -40.23 14.83 1.52
N PRO A 5 -39.12 14.28 2.07
CA PRO A 5 -38.13 13.48 1.34
C PRO A 5 -38.46 11.98 1.32
N MET A 6 -38.23 11.32 0.19
CA MET A 6 -38.42 9.88 0.01
C MET A 6 -37.16 9.10 0.42
N LYS A 7 -37.23 8.41 1.56
CA LYS A 7 -36.24 7.40 1.99
C LYS A 7 -36.42 6.14 1.12
N SER A 8 -35.38 5.70 0.40
CA SER A 8 -35.29 4.30 -0.05
C SER A 8 -34.27 3.56 0.81
N LYS A 9 -34.78 2.59 1.58
CA LYS A 9 -33.98 1.56 2.26
C LYS A 9 -33.45 0.62 1.18
N ILE A 10 -32.15 0.66 0.90
CA ILE A 10 -31.45 -0.47 0.29
C ILE A 10 -30.73 -1.18 1.44
N SER A 11 -31.25 -2.35 1.78
CA SER A 11 -30.75 -3.21 2.85
C SER A 11 -29.39 -3.81 2.50
N SER A 12 -28.59 -4.02 3.54
CA SER A 12 -27.25 -4.59 3.59
C SER A 12 -27.12 -6.06 3.12
N ILE A 13 -28.01 -6.53 2.22
CA ILE A 13 -28.10 -7.94 1.81
C ILE A 13 -27.47 -8.18 0.43
N CYS A 14 -27.30 -7.15 -0.41
CA CYS A 14 -26.71 -7.33 -1.74
C CYS A 14 -25.16 -7.37 -1.77
N PHE A 15 -24.47 -6.85 -0.75
CA PHE A 15 -22.99 -6.84 -0.74
C PHE A 15 -22.39 -8.22 -0.40
N ASN A 16 -23.07 -9.00 0.44
CA ASN A 16 -22.61 -10.33 0.86
C ASN A 16 -22.75 -11.42 -0.22
N ASN A 17 -23.60 -11.21 -1.23
CA ASN A 17 -23.82 -12.19 -2.30
C ASN A 17 -22.88 -12.01 -3.50
N LEU A 18 -22.19 -10.87 -3.64
CA LEU A 18 -21.22 -10.66 -4.71
C LEU A 18 -19.85 -11.28 -4.38
N ILE A 19 -19.46 -11.27 -3.11
CA ILE A 19 -18.19 -11.85 -2.63
C ILE A 19 -18.25 -13.40 -2.62
N LYS A 20 -19.43 -13.99 -2.40
CA LYS A 20 -19.62 -15.45 -2.47
C LYS A 20 -19.57 -16.05 -3.88
N ARG A 21 -19.70 -15.23 -4.94
CA ARG A 21 -19.82 -15.73 -6.33
C ARG A 21 -18.52 -15.77 -7.14
N LYS A 22 -17.36 -15.39 -6.59
CA LYS A 22 -16.07 -15.46 -7.31
C LYS A 22 -15.02 -16.42 -6.71
N PHE A 23 -15.38 -17.22 -5.69
CA PHE A 23 -14.52 -18.30 -5.19
C PHE A 23 -14.98 -19.66 -5.76
N TYR A 24 -14.65 -19.94 -7.02
CA TYR A 24 -14.77 -21.28 -7.60
C TYR A 24 -13.53 -21.65 -8.41
N SER A 25 -12.46 -21.99 -7.69
CA SER A 25 -11.56 -23.11 -7.97
C SER A 25 -10.38 -22.99 -7.01
N LEU A 26 -10.36 -23.79 -5.93
CA LEU A 26 -9.18 -24.21 -5.15
C LEU A 26 -9.68 -25.00 -3.91
N PRO A 27 -8.94 -26.03 -3.44
CA PRO A 27 -9.42 -26.99 -2.46
C PRO A 27 -9.62 -26.39 -1.07
N LYS A 28 -10.75 -26.75 -0.45
CA LYS A 28 -11.14 -26.37 0.92
C LYS A 28 -10.29 -27.11 1.95
N LYS A 29 -9.25 -26.46 2.49
CA LYS A 29 -8.73 -26.66 3.86
C LYS A 29 -7.65 -25.61 4.13
N ASN A 30 -7.80 -24.83 5.21
CA ASN A 30 -6.85 -23.86 5.81
C ASN A 30 -7.09 -22.33 5.68
N TYR A 31 -8.27 -21.84 5.30
CA TYR A 31 -8.52 -20.37 5.26
C TYR A 31 -8.97 -19.74 6.59
N GLU A 32 -9.32 -20.54 7.61
CA GLU A 32 -9.96 -20.02 8.83
C GLU A 32 -8.97 -19.58 9.92
N LYS A 33 -7.65 -19.75 9.72
CA LYS A 33 -6.64 -19.43 10.75
C LYS A 33 -5.89 -18.11 10.54
N LEU A 34 -6.17 -17.38 9.45
CA LEU A 34 -5.46 -16.15 9.06
C LEU A 34 -6.35 -14.89 9.03
N LEU A 35 -7.65 -15.03 9.30
CA LEU A 35 -8.61 -13.93 9.22
C LEU A 35 -9.34 -13.81 10.55
N SER A 36 -8.92 -12.89 11.40
CA SER A 36 -9.74 -12.44 12.52
C SER A 36 -10.83 -11.51 11.99
N PHE A 37 -11.97 -12.06 11.57
CA PHE A 37 -13.19 -11.29 11.39
C PHE A 37 -13.81 -10.99 12.76
N GLU A 38 -13.10 -10.25 13.59
CA GLU A 38 -13.73 -9.49 14.67
C GLU A 38 -14.02 -8.09 14.13
N SER A 39 -15.26 -7.66 14.30
CA SER A 39 -15.75 -6.36 13.88
C SER A 39 -14.87 -5.25 14.46
N ILE A 40 -13.97 -4.70 13.63
CA ILE A 40 -13.16 -3.53 13.96
C ILE A 40 -14.14 -2.37 14.23
N SER A 41 -14.44 -2.14 15.50
CA SER A 41 -15.15 -0.95 15.94
C SER A 41 -14.24 0.25 15.72
N LYS A 42 -14.67 1.18 14.86
CA LYS A 42 -13.96 2.45 14.63
C LYS A 42 -13.61 3.10 15.97
N PRO A 43 -12.35 3.41 16.28
CA PRO A 43 -12.04 4.28 17.40
C PRO A 43 -12.70 5.64 17.12
N ARG A 44 -13.56 6.08 18.04
CA ARG A 44 -14.13 7.43 18.03
C ARG A 44 -13.05 8.40 18.52
N TYR A 45 -12.40 9.16 17.65
CA TYR A 45 -11.90 10.51 17.96
C TYR A 45 -11.68 11.31 16.65
N TYR A 46 -12.07 12.59 16.69
CA TYR A 46 -12.09 13.63 15.64
C TYR A 46 -13.21 13.59 14.59
N SER A 47 -14.24 14.40 14.85
CA SER A 47 -15.17 14.94 13.86
C SER A 47 -14.65 16.27 13.31
N GLU A 48 -13.47 16.25 12.69
CA GLU A 48 -13.11 17.25 11.70
C GLU A 48 -13.34 16.60 10.33
N VAL A 49 -13.82 17.36 9.36
CA VAL A 49 -13.87 16.87 7.99
C VAL A 49 -12.42 16.61 7.57
N SER A 50 -11.96 15.36 7.69
CA SER A 50 -10.69 14.92 7.14
C SER A 50 -10.74 15.23 5.65
N LEU A 51 -9.95 16.21 5.23
CA LEU A 51 -9.66 16.42 3.82
C LEU A 51 -8.76 15.26 3.41
N ASP A 52 -9.36 14.22 2.85
CA ASP A 52 -8.62 13.12 2.24
C ASP A 52 -7.92 13.66 1.00
N VAL A 53 -6.64 14.02 1.16
CA VAL A 53 -5.77 14.48 0.07
C VAL A 53 -5.68 13.40 -1.01
N PHE A 54 -5.68 12.13 -0.59
CA PHE A 54 -5.60 10.98 -1.47
C PHE A 54 -6.93 10.21 -1.47
N ASP A 55 -7.83 10.56 -2.39
CA ASP A 55 -9.08 9.80 -2.58
C ASP A 55 -8.78 8.36 -3.03
N ARG A 56 -9.30 7.41 -2.25
CA ARG A 56 -9.03 5.97 -2.44
C ARG A 56 -9.63 5.45 -3.75
N ASN A 57 -10.77 5.98 -4.18
CA ASN A 57 -11.40 5.59 -5.45
C ASN A 57 -10.56 6.06 -6.65
N SER A 58 -10.09 7.30 -6.61
CA SER A 58 -9.21 7.89 -7.63
C SER A 58 -7.90 7.13 -7.72
N LYS A 59 -7.29 6.78 -6.58
CA LYS A 59 -6.10 5.90 -6.54
C LYS A 59 -6.35 4.56 -7.22
N ARG A 60 -7.47 3.89 -6.91
CA ARG A 60 -7.85 2.62 -7.57
C ARG A 60 -8.03 2.82 -9.08
N MET A 61 -8.71 3.88 -9.51
CA MET A 61 -8.89 4.18 -10.94
C MET A 61 -7.55 4.44 -11.65
N HIS A 62 -6.63 5.18 -11.03
CA HIS A 62 -5.29 5.42 -11.59
C HIS A 62 -4.47 4.14 -11.70
N ARG A 63 -4.52 3.25 -10.69
CA ARG A 63 -3.88 1.94 -10.72
C ARG A 63 -4.47 1.04 -11.80
N ASP A 64 -5.80 0.98 -11.90
CA ASP A 64 -6.52 0.25 -12.95
C ASP A 64 -6.15 0.74 -14.35
N TRP A 65 -6.09 2.05 -14.52
CA TRP A 65 -5.68 2.68 -15.77
C TRP A 65 -4.23 2.34 -16.11
N SER A 66 -3.30 2.47 -15.15
CA SER A 66 -1.90 2.12 -15.32
C SER A 66 -1.71 0.65 -15.71
N ALA A 67 -2.49 -0.28 -15.14
CA ALA A 67 -2.47 -1.69 -15.49
C ALA A 67 -2.94 -1.99 -16.93
N SER A 68 -3.77 -1.10 -17.50
CA SER A 68 -4.28 -1.22 -18.88
C SER A 68 -3.34 -0.66 -19.95
N LEU A 69 -2.30 0.10 -19.55
CA LEU A 69 -1.37 0.71 -20.48
C LEU A 69 -0.43 -0.34 -21.11
N HIS A 70 -0.48 -0.41 -22.44
CA HIS A 70 0.44 -1.19 -23.26
C HIS A 70 1.82 -0.52 -23.28
N GLY A 71 2.89 -1.32 -23.45
CA GLY A 71 4.25 -0.78 -23.52
C GLY A 71 4.78 -0.20 -22.21
N SER A 72 4.14 -0.50 -21.08
CA SER A 72 4.46 0.15 -19.81
C SER A 72 5.85 -0.18 -19.25
N HIS A 73 6.46 -1.27 -19.73
CA HIS A 73 7.86 -1.62 -19.45
C HIS A 73 8.86 -0.52 -19.85
N ILE A 74 8.52 0.36 -20.81
CA ILE A 74 9.41 1.42 -21.30
C ILE A 74 9.66 2.48 -20.22
N TYR A 75 8.73 2.66 -19.27
CA TYR A 75 8.80 3.68 -18.21
C TYR A 75 8.76 3.10 -16.80
N ASP A 76 8.72 1.77 -16.65
CA ASP A 76 8.81 1.11 -15.35
C ASP A 76 10.24 1.11 -14.77
N TYR A 77 11.25 1.55 -15.54
CA TYR A 77 12.67 1.47 -15.16
C TYR A 77 13.01 2.10 -13.81
N ILE A 78 12.38 3.23 -13.43
CA ILE A 78 12.61 3.84 -12.11
C ILE A 78 12.05 2.96 -10.99
N LYS A 79 10.85 2.38 -11.20
CA LYS A 79 10.22 1.49 -10.21
C LYS A 79 11.00 0.18 -10.08
N ASP A 80 11.54 -0.31 -11.19
CA ASP A 80 12.39 -1.48 -11.24
C ASP A 80 13.71 -1.24 -10.51
N GLU A 81 14.38 -0.11 -10.74
CA GLU A 81 15.63 0.25 -10.07
C GLU A 81 15.45 0.40 -8.55
N ILE A 82 14.38 1.08 -8.12
CA ILE A 82 14.10 1.24 -6.70
C ILE A 82 13.64 -0.07 -6.08
N GLY A 83 12.89 -0.91 -6.82
CA GLY A 83 12.51 -2.24 -6.40
C GLY A 83 13.72 -3.15 -6.14
N ASP A 84 14.71 -3.12 -7.03
CA ASP A 84 15.99 -3.82 -6.89
C ASP A 84 16.74 -3.36 -5.63
N ARG A 85 16.84 -2.04 -5.39
CA ARG A 85 17.46 -1.51 -4.16
C ARG A 85 16.74 -1.92 -2.88
N VAL A 86 15.41 -1.99 -2.90
CA VAL A 86 14.63 -2.45 -1.74
C VAL A 86 14.89 -3.94 -1.50
N ALA A 87 14.97 -4.75 -2.56
CA ALA A 87 15.35 -6.16 -2.45
C ALA A 87 16.79 -6.34 -1.94
N ASP A 88 17.73 -5.51 -2.37
CA ASP A 88 19.12 -5.48 -1.87
C ASP A 88 19.15 -5.31 -0.34
N ARG A 89 18.31 -4.42 0.21
CA ARG A 89 18.18 -4.25 1.67
C ARG A 89 17.55 -5.45 2.39
N VAL A 90 16.77 -6.28 1.71
CA VAL A 90 16.32 -7.55 2.27
C VAL A 90 17.51 -8.49 2.45
N TYR A 91 18.46 -8.48 1.51
CA TYR A 91 19.65 -9.35 1.54
C TYR A 91 20.71 -8.94 2.57
N ASP A 92 20.70 -7.69 3.03
CA ASP A 92 21.50 -7.26 4.19
C ASP A 92 21.15 -8.04 5.47
N ILE A 93 19.95 -8.64 5.51
CA ILE A 93 19.45 -9.43 6.64
C ILE A 93 19.67 -10.91 6.35
N THR A 94 20.62 -11.52 7.06
CA THR A 94 21.07 -12.89 6.79
C THR A 94 20.06 -14.00 7.14
N ARG A 95 19.00 -13.68 7.88
CA ARG A 95 17.99 -14.67 8.26
C ARG A 95 16.91 -14.78 7.18
N LYS A 96 16.32 -15.97 7.07
CA LYS A 96 15.18 -16.23 6.21
C LYS A 96 13.88 -15.76 6.85
N PHE A 97 13.01 -15.11 6.07
CA PHE A 97 11.67 -14.70 6.50
C PHE A 97 10.63 -15.72 6.05
N SER A 98 9.82 -16.25 6.99
CA SER A 98 8.79 -17.23 6.64
C SER A 98 7.61 -16.59 5.90
N THR A 99 7.20 -15.38 6.28
CA THR A 99 6.06 -14.70 5.64
C THR A 99 6.37 -13.24 5.39
N ALA A 100 6.40 -12.87 4.12
CA ALA A 100 6.57 -11.49 3.66
C ALA A 100 5.27 -10.90 3.08
N VAL A 101 5.12 -9.59 3.16
CA VAL A 101 4.02 -8.83 2.56
C VAL A 101 4.59 -7.67 1.73
N GLU A 102 4.29 -7.62 0.44
CA GLU A 102 4.60 -6.50 -0.45
C GLU A 102 3.37 -5.58 -0.57
N LEU A 103 3.41 -4.43 0.11
CA LEU A 103 2.35 -3.42 0.06
C LEU A 103 2.52 -2.49 -1.14
N GLY A 104 1.46 -2.37 -1.95
CA GLY A 104 1.46 -1.56 -3.15
C GLY A 104 2.28 -2.17 -4.29
N CYS A 105 2.25 -3.51 -4.41
CA CYS A 105 3.19 -4.31 -5.21
C CYS A 105 3.31 -3.90 -6.68
N GLY A 106 2.28 -3.25 -7.25
CA GLY A 106 2.29 -2.87 -8.66
C GLY A 106 2.50 -4.10 -9.53
N LYS A 107 3.52 -4.07 -10.39
CA LYS A 107 3.87 -5.21 -11.25
C LYS A 107 4.83 -6.22 -10.60
N GLY A 108 5.09 -6.11 -9.30
CA GLY A 108 6.02 -6.97 -8.57
C GLY A 108 7.45 -6.48 -8.72
N HIS A 109 7.64 -5.17 -8.59
CA HIS A 109 8.94 -4.52 -8.82
C HIS A 109 9.98 -4.94 -7.79
N ILE A 110 9.57 -5.29 -6.55
CA ILE A 110 10.49 -5.84 -5.55
C ILE A 110 10.56 -7.36 -5.68
N THR A 111 9.41 -8.04 -5.67
CA THR A 111 9.33 -9.52 -5.62
C THR A 111 10.13 -10.22 -6.72
N LYS A 112 10.24 -9.64 -7.92
CA LYS A 112 11.01 -10.23 -9.02
C LYS A 112 12.52 -10.34 -8.75
N HIS A 113 13.04 -9.62 -7.75
CA HIS A 113 14.43 -9.64 -7.33
C HIS A 113 14.66 -10.50 -6.09
N LEU A 114 13.61 -11.00 -5.44
CA LEU A 114 13.70 -11.80 -4.22
C LEU A 114 13.93 -13.28 -4.56
N THR A 115 14.63 -13.99 -3.68
CA THR A 115 14.96 -15.40 -3.87
C THR A 115 14.44 -16.30 -2.75
N PRO A 116 14.24 -17.60 -2.99
CA PRO A 116 13.76 -18.55 -1.98
C PRO A 116 14.68 -18.73 -0.77
N GLU A 117 15.94 -18.28 -0.83
CA GLU A 117 16.85 -18.25 0.32
C GLU A 117 16.47 -17.17 1.33
N SER A 118 15.93 -16.05 0.84
CA SER A 118 15.53 -14.90 1.67
C SER A 118 14.12 -15.03 2.24
N ILE A 119 13.17 -15.57 1.47
CA ILE A 119 11.74 -15.57 1.81
C ILE A 119 11.10 -16.93 1.46
N GLU A 120 10.27 -17.48 2.36
CA GLU A 120 9.53 -18.73 2.13
C GLU A 120 8.21 -18.53 1.36
N MET A 121 7.46 -17.47 1.67
CA MET A 121 6.24 -17.10 0.95
C MET A 121 5.96 -15.61 1.04
N ILE A 122 5.25 -15.09 0.05
CA ILE A 122 4.95 -13.66 -0.05
C ILE A 122 3.49 -13.37 -0.41
N TYR A 123 2.91 -12.37 0.26
CA TYR A 123 1.64 -11.77 -0.11
C TYR A 123 1.87 -10.50 -0.93
N GLN A 124 1.43 -10.48 -2.17
CA GLN A 124 1.44 -9.29 -3.02
C GLN A 124 0.11 -8.55 -2.88
N CYS A 125 0.18 -7.32 -2.40
CA CYS A 125 -0.98 -6.51 -2.06
C CYS A 125 -1.06 -5.24 -2.92
N ASP A 126 -2.21 -5.00 -3.54
CA ASP A 126 -2.53 -3.75 -4.25
C ASP A 126 -4.04 -3.48 -4.15
N ILE A 127 -4.44 -2.21 -4.17
CA ILE A 127 -5.85 -1.81 -4.16
C ILE A 127 -6.57 -2.17 -5.49
N SER A 128 -5.80 -2.33 -6.58
CA SER A 128 -6.30 -2.66 -7.90
C SER A 128 -6.20 -4.15 -8.21
N SER A 129 -7.35 -4.78 -8.47
CA SER A 129 -7.38 -6.16 -8.96
C SER A 129 -6.71 -6.31 -10.34
N LYS A 130 -6.86 -5.29 -11.21
CA LYS A 130 -6.24 -5.30 -12.55
C LYS A 130 -4.72 -5.21 -12.46
N MET A 131 -4.20 -4.47 -11.49
CA MET A 131 -2.77 -4.42 -11.23
C MET A 131 -2.25 -5.78 -10.75
N LEU A 132 -2.95 -6.42 -9.81
CA LEU A 132 -2.63 -7.77 -9.34
C LEU A 132 -2.60 -8.80 -10.46
N GLU A 133 -3.49 -8.71 -11.44
CA GLU A 133 -3.48 -9.58 -12.63
C GLU A 133 -2.19 -9.40 -13.47
N LYS A 134 -1.57 -8.21 -13.47
CA LYS A 134 -0.33 -7.90 -14.18
C LYS A 134 0.94 -8.16 -13.37
N THR A 135 0.82 -8.37 -12.06
CA THR A 135 1.96 -8.59 -11.17
C THR A 135 2.72 -9.87 -11.55
N LYS A 136 4.04 -9.72 -11.73
CA LYS A 136 4.96 -10.84 -11.91
C LYS A 136 5.08 -11.61 -10.61
N VAL A 137 5.11 -12.93 -10.75
CA VAL A 137 5.26 -13.88 -9.66
C VAL A 137 6.58 -14.60 -9.90
N SER A 138 7.39 -14.76 -8.85
CA SER A 138 8.57 -15.62 -8.90
C SER A 138 8.12 -17.07 -9.07
N GLU A 139 8.81 -17.85 -9.92
CA GLU A 139 8.49 -19.27 -10.11
C GLU A 139 8.80 -20.09 -8.85
N ASP A 140 9.75 -19.62 -8.04
CA ASP A 140 10.31 -20.39 -6.92
C ASP A 140 9.74 -19.99 -5.55
N ILE A 141 9.12 -18.81 -5.44
CA ILE A 141 8.54 -18.32 -4.18
C ILE A 141 7.01 -18.41 -4.24
N PRO A 142 6.37 -19.24 -3.40
CA PRO A 142 4.92 -19.24 -3.22
C PRO A 142 4.38 -17.82 -3.00
N THR A 143 3.59 -17.35 -3.96
CA THR A 143 3.09 -15.97 -3.99
C THR A 143 1.57 -15.95 -4.00
N PHE A 144 0.99 -15.20 -3.06
CA PHE A 144 -0.45 -15.03 -2.91
C PHE A 144 -0.84 -13.59 -3.19
N LYS A 145 -1.83 -13.38 -4.05
CA LYS A 145 -2.30 -12.04 -4.42
C LYS A 145 -3.51 -11.65 -3.57
N MET A 146 -3.49 -10.46 -2.98
CA MET A 146 -4.57 -9.96 -2.12
C MET A 146 -4.94 -8.54 -2.50
N ILE A 147 -6.24 -8.29 -2.69
CA ILE A 147 -6.74 -6.92 -2.83
C ILE A 147 -6.76 -6.30 -1.45
N VAL A 148 -5.94 -5.29 -1.23
CA VAL A 148 -5.79 -4.63 0.07
C VAL A 148 -5.78 -3.12 -0.14
N ASP A 149 -6.59 -2.42 0.66
CA ASP A 149 -6.40 -1.00 0.87
C ASP A 149 -5.30 -0.84 1.93
N GLU A 150 -4.16 -0.24 1.55
CA GLU A 150 -3.01 -0.13 2.45
C GLU A 150 -3.25 0.78 3.67
N GLU A 151 -4.37 1.51 3.74
CA GLU A 151 -4.78 2.23 4.96
C GLU A 151 -5.48 1.32 5.99
N TYR A 152 -5.92 0.12 5.57
CA TYR A 152 -6.67 -0.84 6.39
C TYR A 152 -6.12 -2.25 6.21
N LEU A 153 -5.06 -2.59 6.95
CA LEU A 153 -4.30 -3.82 6.78
C LEU A 153 -5.01 -5.04 7.41
N PRO A 154 -5.34 -6.09 6.63
CA PRO A 154 -6.12 -7.23 7.11
C PRO A 154 -5.24 -8.34 7.71
N PHE A 155 -4.19 -7.98 8.45
CA PHE A 155 -3.25 -8.93 9.05
C PHE A 155 -3.47 -9.05 10.56
N ALA A 156 -3.40 -10.29 11.04
CA ALA A 156 -3.48 -10.61 12.46
C ALA A 156 -2.22 -10.13 13.20
N ASP A 157 -2.35 -9.91 14.50
CA ASP A 157 -1.23 -9.56 15.38
C ASP A 157 -0.12 -10.61 15.29
N SER A 158 1.14 -10.17 15.26
CA SER A 158 2.32 -11.04 15.27
C SER A 158 2.25 -12.21 14.27
N SER A 159 1.86 -11.92 13.03
CA SER A 159 1.68 -12.92 11.98
C SER A 159 2.66 -12.80 10.82
N ILE A 160 3.29 -11.64 10.63
CA ILE A 160 4.15 -11.33 9.48
C ILE A 160 5.61 -11.13 9.93
N ASP A 161 6.58 -11.63 9.17
CA ASP A 161 8.00 -11.48 9.49
C ASP A 161 8.63 -10.25 8.80
N LEU A 162 8.14 -9.92 7.59
CA LEU A 162 8.67 -8.86 6.75
C LEU A 162 7.56 -8.11 6.02
N PHE A 163 7.52 -6.79 6.17
CA PHE A 163 6.79 -5.91 5.25
C PHE A 163 7.79 -5.23 4.33
N ILE A 164 7.48 -5.23 3.03
CA ILE A 164 8.21 -4.47 2.02
C ILE A 164 7.26 -3.54 1.27
N SER A 165 7.73 -2.35 0.91
CA SER A 165 6.95 -1.42 0.09
C SER A 165 7.85 -0.50 -0.73
N SER A 166 7.55 -0.35 -2.02
CA SER A 166 8.31 0.55 -2.89
C SER A 166 7.40 1.62 -3.46
N LEU A 167 7.75 2.88 -3.23
CA LEU A 167 7.07 4.06 -3.74
C LEU A 167 5.55 4.07 -3.48
N ASN A 168 5.12 3.64 -2.30
CA ASN A 168 3.68 3.54 -2.01
C ASN A 168 3.20 4.46 -0.87
N PHE A 169 3.97 4.57 0.22
CA PHE A 169 3.51 5.23 1.44
C PHE A 169 3.24 6.73 1.32
N HIS A 170 3.74 7.41 0.27
CA HIS A 170 3.51 8.83 0.06
C HIS A 170 2.10 9.14 -0.50
N TRP A 171 1.28 8.10 -0.71
CA TRP A 171 -0.13 8.17 -1.14
C TRP A 171 -1.09 7.75 -0.02
N ILE A 172 -0.70 7.88 1.25
CA ILE A 172 -1.47 7.47 2.42
C ILE A 172 -1.87 8.71 3.22
N ASN A 173 -3.16 8.82 3.57
CA ASN A 173 -3.66 9.94 4.36
C ASN A 173 -3.26 9.83 5.84
N ASP A 174 -3.37 8.62 6.43
CA ASP A 174 -3.02 8.34 7.83
C ASP A 174 -1.80 7.42 7.93
N LEU A 175 -0.63 7.96 7.60
CA LEU A 175 0.62 7.23 7.66
C LEU A 175 0.99 6.73 9.08
N PRO A 176 0.75 7.51 10.16
CA PRO A 176 0.95 7.02 11.52
C PRO A 176 0.16 5.75 11.83
N SER A 177 -1.14 5.73 11.50
CA SER A 177 -1.99 4.54 11.71
C SER A 177 -1.50 3.33 10.90
N VAL A 178 -1.04 3.53 9.67
CA VAL A 178 -0.49 2.44 8.86
C VAL A 178 0.77 1.87 9.49
N PHE A 179 1.69 2.71 9.98
CA PHE A 179 2.89 2.22 10.67
C PHE A 179 2.57 1.47 11.97
N GLU A 180 1.58 1.91 12.74
CA GLU A 180 1.08 1.18 13.91
C GLU A 180 0.46 -0.17 13.54
N GLN A 181 -0.34 -0.23 12.46
CA GLN A 181 -0.93 -1.47 11.96
C GLN A 181 0.14 -2.47 11.47
N ILE A 182 1.16 -1.99 10.75
CA ILE A 182 2.30 -2.81 10.33
C ILE A 182 3.04 -3.33 11.57
N HIS A 183 3.36 -2.46 12.52
CA HIS A 183 4.07 -2.85 13.73
C HIS A 183 3.31 -3.91 14.55
N ARG A 184 1.98 -3.76 14.69
CA ARG A 184 1.11 -4.76 15.32
C ARG A 184 1.15 -6.12 14.60
N ALA A 185 1.13 -6.11 13.28
CA ALA A 185 1.12 -7.32 12.47
C ALA A 185 2.48 -8.03 12.43
N LEU A 186 3.57 -7.29 12.65
CA LEU A 186 4.92 -7.85 12.73
C LEU A 186 5.07 -8.78 13.94
N LYS A 187 5.71 -9.93 13.73
CA LYS A 187 6.24 -10.78 14.80
C LYS A 187 7.35 -10.05 15.57
N PRO A 188 7.70 -10.51 16.79
CA PRO A 188 8.94 -10.08 17.43
C PRO A 188 10.13 -10.18 16.46
N ASP A 189 10.97 -9.14 16.47
CA ASP A 189 12.08 -8.93 15.54
C ASP A 189 11.68 -8.77 14.06
N GLY A 190 10.40 -8.67 13.72
CA GLY A 190 9.92 -8.44 12.36
C GLY A 190 10.37 -7.10 11.78
N VAL A 191 10.45 -7.00 10.45
CA VAL A 191 11.10 -5.86 9.77
C VAL A 191 10.15 -5.18 8.78
N LEU A 192 10.22 -3.86 8.73
CA LEU A 192 9.66 -3.05 7.65
C LEU A 192 10.81 -2.49 6.82
N ILE A 193 10.81 -2.76 5.51
CA ILE A 193 11.74 -2.14 4.55
C ILE A 193 10.91 -1.39 3.51
N ALA A 194 11.12 -0.08 3.38
CA ALA A 194 10.34 0.69 2.43
C ALA A 194 11.12 1.83 1.77
N SER A 195 10.67 2.21 0.59
CA SER A 195 11.09 3.43 -0.11
C SER A 195 9.88 4.31 -0.42
N MET A 196 10.05 5.63 -0.27
CA MET A 196 9.03 6.62 -0.60
C MET A 196 9.68 7.96 -0.93
N PHE A 197 8.95 8.84 -1.62
CA PHE A 197 9.40 10.21 -1.81
C PHE A 197 9.39 10.97 -0.49
N GLY A 198 10.47 11.72 -0.26
CA GLY A 198 10.62 12.63 0.88
C GLY A 198 10.33 14.08 0.49
N GLY A 199 10.27 14.98 1.48
CA GLY A 199 9.94 16.40 1.29
C GLY A 199 10.71 17.13 0.19
N ASP A 200 11.99 16.75 0.02
CA ASP A 200 12.91 17.34 -0.97
C ASP A 200 12.87 16.63 -2.35
N SER A 201 12.11 15.53 -2.48
CA SER A 201 11.93 14.86 -3.77
C SER A 201 11.09 15.73 -4.73
N LEU A 202 11.49 15.72 -6.01
CA LEU A 202 10.82 16.45 -7.10
C LEU A 202 10.80 17.99 -6.91
N PHE A 203 11.74 18.54 -6.15
CA PHE A 203 11.82 19.97 -5.86
C PHE A 203 11.91 20.83 -7.13
N GLU A 204 12.76 20.44 -8.08
CA GLU A 204 12.95 21.16 -9.35
C GLU A 204 11.69 21.12 -10.21
N LEU A 205 11.00 19.98 -10.24
CA LEU A 205 9.73 19.83 -10.97
C LEU A 205 8.63 20.71 -10.34
N ARG A 206 8.51 20.66 -9.00
CA ARG A 206 7.56 21.50 -8.24
C ARG A 206 7.81 22.97 -8.53
N SER A 207 9.07 23.41 -8.45
CA SER A 207 9.46 24.81 -8.68
C SER A 207 9.20 25.24 -10.13
N SER A 208 9.52 24.38 -11.11
CA SER A 208 9.32 24.68 -12.52
C SER A 208 7.85 24.86 -12.88
N LEU A 209 6.97 23.99 -12.35
CA LEU A 209 5.52 24.10 -12.56
C LEU A 209 4.96 25.37 -11.90
N GLN A 210 5.35 25.66 -10.66
CA GLN A 210 4.91 26.87 -9.96
C GLN A 210 5.32 28.16 -10.69
N LEU A 211 6.56 28.23 -11.18
CA LEU A 211 7.04 29.38 -11.94
C LEU A 211 6.28 29.53 -13.27
N ALA A 212 6.12 28.44 -14.01
CA ALA A 212 5.44 28.45 -15.30
C ALA A 212 3.97 28.90 -15.19
N GLU A 213 3.24 28.42 -14.18
CA GLU A 213 1.86 28.84 -13.95
C GLU A 213 1.78 30.27 -13.45
N THR A 214 2.69 30.69 -12.55
CA THR A 214 2.69 32.06 -12.04
C THR A 214 2.88 33.06 -13.19
N GLU A 215 3.77 32.76 -14.13
CA GLU A 215 4.01 33.60 -15.32
C GLU A 215 2.82 33.60 -16.29
N ARG A 216 2.20 32.44 -16.53
CA ARG A 216 1.21 32.28 -17.61
C ARG A 216 -0.24 32.51 -17.18
N GLU A 217 -0.56 32.18 -15.94
CA GLU A 217 -1.93 32.15 -15.40
C GLU A 217 -2.13 33.15 -14.25
N GLY A 218 -1.05 33.76 -13.73
CA GLY A 218 -1.12 34.73 -12.64
C GLY A 218 -1.34 34.09 -11.25
N GLY A 219 -1.15 32.77 -11.14
CA GLY A 219 -1.26 31.99 -9.91
C GLY A 219 -0.61 30.61 -10.09
N PHE A 220 -0.73 29.71 -9.12
CA PHE A 220 -0.26 28.34 -9.26
C PHE A 220 -1.19 27.34 -8.56
N SER A 221 -1.15 26.10 -9.02
CA SER A 221 -1.86 24.96 -8.42
C SER A 221 -0.87 23.91 -7.88
N PRO A 222 -1.22 23.15 -6.83
CA PRO A 222 -0.36 22.09 -6.31
C PRO A 222 -0.39 20.86 -7.22
N HIS A 223 0.59 20.74 -8.11
CA HIS A 223 0.75 19.57 -9.00
C HIS A 223 1.50 18.40 -8.36
N ILE A 224 2.32 18.69 -7.35
CA ILE A 224 3.12 17.71 -6.62
C ILE A 224 2.58 17.62 -5.21
N SER A 225 2.26 16.40 -4.77
CA SER A 225 1.75 16.15 -3.43
C SER A 225 2.75 16.60 -2.35
N PRO A 226 2.26 17.00 -1.16
CA PRO A 226 3.14 17.22 -0.02
C PRO A 226 3.77 15.88 0.39
N PHE A 227 5.10 15.83 0.47
CA PHE A 227 5.82 14.65 0.94
C PHE A 227 6.35 14.88 2.36
N ALA A 228 6.38 13.81 3.15
CA ALA A 228 6.90 13.85 4.51
C ALA A 228 8.40 14.14 4.52
N ARG A 229 8.88 14.94 5.49
CA ARG A 229 10.32 15.11 5.67
C ARG A 229 10.89 13.86 6.33
N ILE A 230 12.16 13.58 6.05
CA ILE A 230 12.87 12.41 6.59
C ILE A 230 12.78 12.35 8.12
N ARG A 231 12.94 13.49 8.80
CA ARG A 231 12.82 13.58 10.26
C ARG A 231 11.44 13.17 10.76
N ASP A 232 10.39 13.64 10.09
CA ASP A 232 9.02 13.33 10.47
C ASP A 232 8.75 11.82 10.34
N ILE A 233 9.28 11.16 9.31
CA ILE A 233 9.19 9.69 9.16
C ILE A 233 9.87 8.97 10.33
N GLY A 234 11.05 9.42 10.76
CA GLY A 234 11.74 8.84 11.91
C GLY A 234 10.94 8.99 13.22
N ASP A 235 10.34 10.15 13.45
CA ASP A 235 9.49 10.39 14.61
C ASP A 235 8.23 9.51 14.58
N LEU A 236 7.60 9.37 13.41
CA LEU A 236 6.42 8.51 13.24
C LEU A 236 6.73 7.03 13.48
N LEU A 237 7.84 6.53 12.95
CA LEU A 237 8.27 5.14 13.18
C LEU A 237 8.62 4.91 14.65
N THR A 238 9.33 5.84 15.29
CA THR A 238 9.64 5.74 16.73
C THR A 238 8.35 5.68 17.55
N ARG A 239 7.37 6.54 17.23
CA ARG A 239 6.07 6.57 17.90
C ARG A 239 5.26 5.27 17.71
N ALA A 240 5.36 4.65 16.53
CA ALA A 240 4.70 3.38 16.23
C ALA A 240 5.35 2.17 16.93
N GLY A 241 6.54 2.33 17.53
CA GLY A 241 7.21 1.29 18.33
C GLY A 241 8.46 0.69 17.69
N TYR A 242 8.89 1.17 16.52
CA TYR A 242 10.10 0.68 15.86
C TYR A 242 11.36 1.14 16.61
N THR A 243 12.30 0.22 16.86
CA THR A 243 13.45 0.45 17.74
C THR A 243 14.79 0.61 17.01
N MET A 244 14.94 0.02 15.81
CA MET A 244 16.16 0.09 15.01
C MET A 244 15.85 0.77 13.66
N LEU A 245 15.99 2.09 13.64
CA LEU A 245 15.70 2.89 12.45
C LEU A 245 16.98 3.11 11.63
N THR A 246 16.89 2.82 10.34
CA THR A 246 17.85 3.26 9.32
C THR A 246 17.04 3.98 8.25
N ILE A 247 17.24 5.29 8.12
CA ILE A 247 16.49 6.16 7.20
C ILE A 247 17.49 6.95 6.35
#